data_AF-A0A7S0Y6Z4-F1
#
_entry.id   AF-A0A7S0Y6Z4-F1
#
_cell.length_a   1.000
_cell.length_b   1.000
_cell.length_c   1.000
_cell.angle_alpha   90.00
_cell.angle_beta   90.00
_cell.angle_gamma   90.00
#
_symmetry.space_group_name_H-M   'P 1'
#
loop_
_entity.id
_entity.type
_entity.pdbx_description
1 polymer ?
#
loop_
_entity_poly.entity_id
_entity_poly.type
_entity_poly.pdbx_seq_one_letter_code
_entity_poly.pdbx_strand_id
1 'polypeptide(L)'
;MADLENKIGETQVQAEYKLHLHDQDWAEKTKKMKEEMEAARGAAEARFEALRRRKEQQELEAVEAIQNMERAHMKAAEELESLYEKKLAIEAQRYRGLLHEKEDMECSYEEQLEITRSKYNSVIMKLKGEFEARAKEQQDAYFRLKDELSNTKAQYEEFVRQQDDDHEDEVLKVQYAHKRQLEEEQEAVLNLKSQSAIMRRRFDSFKTDMEELRSQLKLKADELKAANERGEEQDRQISMLKNDIRDREQTIDNKEKRISELRMKAKELEKIKFVLDYKYKELKKEIEPKETQILHMKGQIKEMDEELERDVRTNHALGQALNDKTHKIDNLNQEIKRQRGLVVEKERLIQLFVTDLEKLVTEIDPSYWRDAIRQLYRTYVKKGSKEPGARDVPDSMDEFARQREYMERSLETLKRRATKNEEAVKINNQKKASENAMLIDELNSLRREKRTLETKVQELQSELQLHGAQRRRVGSRQGSAPPGGDGGEDG
;
A
#
# COMPACT_ATOMS: atom_id res chain seq x y z
N MET A 1 -87.48 -243.98 150.00
CA MET A 1 -88.06 -242.64 150.24
C MET A 1 -86.96 -241.66 150.64
N ALA A 2 -86.34 -241.79 151.81
CA ALA A 2 -85.36 -240.80 152.31
C ALA A 2 -84.18 -240.47 151.36
N ASP A 3 -83.63 -241.44 150.62
CA ASP A 3 -82.42 -241.23 149.80
C ASP A 3 -82.60 -240.39 148.51
N LEU A 4 -83.83 -239.97 148.17
CA LEU A 4 -84.10 -239.24 146.93
C LEU A 4 -84.25 -237.72 147.11
N GLU A 5 -84.68 -237.22 148.27
CA GLU A 5 -84.92 -235.79 148.47
C GLU A 5 -83.60 -235.01 148.66
N ASN A 6 -82.64 -235.56 149.41
CA ASN A 6 -81.33 -234.94 149.63
C ASN A 6 -80.53 -234.69 148.33
N LYS A 7 -80.76 -235.48 147.28
CA LYS A 7 -80.02 -235.37 146.01
C LYS A 7 -80.52 -234.29 145.05
N ILE A 8 -81.67 -233.67 145.33
CA ILE A 8 -82.22 -232.57 144.51
C ILE A 8 -81.72 -231.22 145.03
N GLY A 9 -81.59 -231.05 146.35
CA GLY A 9 -81.12 -229.80 146.97
C GLY A 9 -79.70 -229.40 146.54
N GLU A 10 -78.75 -230.35 146.54
CA GLU A 10 -77.35 -230.07 146.16
C GLU A 10 -77.22 -229.59 144.70
N THR A 11 -78.04 -230.11 143.78
CA THR A 11 -78.00 -229.71 142.37
C THR A 11 -78.51 -228.29 142.12
N GLN A 12 -79.38 -227.75 142.98
CA GLN A 12 -79.98 -226.43 142.78
C GLN A 12 -79.00 -225.31 143.18
N VAL A 13 -78.31 -225.47 144.32
CA VAL A 13 -77.28 -224.52 144.80
C VAL A 13 -76.09 -224.41 143.83
N GLN A 14 -75.70 -225.50 143.16
CA GLN A 14 -74.65 -225.46 142.13
C GLN A 14 -75.05 -224.68 140.86
N ALA A 15 -76.34 -224.50 140.57
CA ALA A 15 -76.79 -223.75 139.41
C ALA A 15 -76.71 -222.24 139.65
N GLU A 16 -77.22 -221.77 140.79
CA GLU A 16 -77.23 -220.34 141.15
C GLU A 16 -75.82 -219.77 141.30
N TYR A 17 -74.90 -220.52 141.92
CA TYR A 17 -73.50 -220.10 142.05
C TYR A 17 -72.81 -219.89 140.69
N LYS A 18 -73.09 -220.75 139.71
CA LYS A 18 -72.54 -220.62 138.35
C LYS A 18 -73.12 -219.43 137.59
N LEU A 19 -74.40 -219.11 137.81
CA LEU A 19 -75.03 -217.95 137.19
C LEU A 19 -74.41 -216.64 137.72
N HIS A 20 -74.27 -216.51 139.05
CA HIS A 20 -73.74 -215.29 139.65
C HIS A 20 -72.26 -215.03 139.25
N LEU A 21 -71.45 -216.09 139.14
CA LEU A 21 -70.06 -215.99 138.67
C LEU A 21 -69.98 -215.51 137.20
N HIS A 22 -70.88 -216.01 136.35
CA HIS A 22 -70.97 -215.59 134.95
C HIS A 22 -71.41 -214.13 134.80
N ASP A 23 -72.38 -213.66 135.58
CA ASP A 23 -72.80 -212.26 135.58
C ASP A 23 -71.70 -211.32 136.09
N GLN A 24 -70.88 -211.79 137.05
CA GLN A 24 -69.69 -211.06 137.51
C GLN A 24 -68.63 -210.93 136.40
N ASP A 25 -68.34 -212.01 135.65
CA ASP A 25 -67.45 -211.98 134.47
C ASP A 25 -67.94 -211.00 133.39
N TRP A 26 -69.25 -210.96 133.11
CA TRP A 26 -69.82 -210.03 132.13
C TRP A 26 -69.82 -208.58 132.61
N ALA A 27 -70.06 -208.34 133.89
CA ALA A 27 -69.91 -207.01 134.49
C ALA A 27 -68.46 -206.52 134.39
N GLU A 28 -67.47 -207.36 134.67
CA GLU A 28 -66.06 -206.98 134.59
C GLU A 28 -65.58 -206.76 133.15
N LYS A 29 -66.01 -207.59 132.19
CA LYS A 29 -65.78 -207.35 130.75
C LYS A 29 -66.39 -206.03 130.29
N THR A 30 -67.62 -205.73 130.70
CA THR A 30 -68.31 -204.47 130.37
C THR A 30 -67.61 -203.26 130.97
N LYS A 31 -67.04 -203.41 132.19
CA LYS A 31 -66.22 -202.38 132.84
C LYS A 31 -64.92 -202.12 132.09
N LYS A 32 -64.15 -203.18 131.77
CA LYS A 32 -62.92 -203.07 130.96
C LYS A 32 -63.18 -202.41 129.60
N MET A 33 -64.23 -202.82 128.88
CA MET A 33 -64.56 -202.24 127.57
C MET A 33 -64.94 -200.75 127.67
N LYS A 34 -65.55 -200.30 128.77
CA LYS A 34 -65.78 -198.87 129.03
C LYS A 34 -64.48 -198.13 129.34
N GLU A 35 -63.64 -198.69 130.21
CA GLU A 35 -62.33 -198.10 130.58
C GLU A 35 -61.40 -197.98 129.36
N GLU A 36 -61.38 -198.98 128.47
CA GLU A 36 -60.67 -198.95 127.19
C GLU A 36 -61.23 -197.87 126.24
N MET A 37 -62.56 -197.73 126.15
CA MET A 37 -63.19 -196.71 125.30
C MET A 37 -63.02 -195.29 125.85
N GLU A 38 -63.02 -195.09 127.17
CA GLU A 38 -62.72 -193.80 127.80
C GLU A 38 -61.24 -193.44 127.69
N ALA A 39 -60.33 -194.42 127.85
CA ALA A 39 -58.91 -194.23 127.59
C ALA A 39 -58.63 -193.90 126.12
N ALA A 40 -59.31 -194.56 125.17
CA ALA A 40 -59.24 -194.26 123.76
C ALA A 40 -59.80 -192.86 123.43
N ARG A 41 -60.90 -192.44 124.08
CA ARG A 41 -61.47 -191.09 123.94
C ARG A 41 -60.51 -190.03 124.46
N GLY A 42 -59.97 -190.20 125.68
CA GLY A 42 -58.98 -189.29 126.26
C GLY A 42 -57.69 -189.22 125.44
N ALA A 43 -57.23 -190.34 124.87
CA ALA A 43 -56.10 -190.36 123.96
C ALA A 43 -56.39 -189.65 122.62
N ALA A 44 -57.62 -189.71 122.11
CA ALA A 44 -58.06 -188.96 120.93
C ALA A 44 -58.20 -187.45 121.22
N GLU A 45 -58.77 -187.08 122.36
CA GLU A 45 -58.87 -185.70 122.85
C GLU A 45 -57.47 -185.08 123.04
N ALA A 46 -56.55 -185.77 123.71
CA ALA A 46 -55.17 -185.32 123.89
C ALA A 46 -54.41 -185.20 122.55
N ARG A 47 -54.63 -186.13 121.60
CA ARG A 47 -54.08 -186.01 120.24
C ARG A 47 -54.66 -184.81 119.48
N PHE A 48 -55.96 -184.55 119.62
CA PHE A 48 -56.61 -183.39 118.99
C PHE A 48 -56.11 -182.07 119.59
N GLU A 49 -55.97 -181.97 120.92
CA GLU A 49 -55.33 -180.81 121.56
C GLU A 49 -53.88 -180.61 121.12
N ALA A 50 -53.08 -181.69 121.04
CA ALA A 50 -51.69 -181.60 120.59
C ALA A 50 -51.60 -181.15 119.12
N LEU A 51 -52.46 -181.67 118.25
CA LEU A 51 -52.54 -181.26 116.84
C LEU A 51 -53.04 -179.81 116.71
N ARG A 52 -54.00 -179.40 117.54
CA ARG A 52 -54.51 -178.03 117.60
C ARG A 52 -53.44 -177.05 118.07
N ARG A 53 -52.76 -177.31 119.19
CA ARG A 53 -51.64 -176.48 119.67
C ARG A 53 -50.52 -176.38 118.63
N ARG A 54 -50.20 -177.49 117.94
CA ARG A 54 -49.23 -177.48 116.83
C ARG A 54 -49.71 -176.63 115.64
N LYS A 55 -50.99 -176.68 115.28
CA LYS A 55 -51.57 -175.82 114.24
C LYS A 55 -51.53 -174.34 114.65
N GLU A 56 -51.96 -174.02 115.87
CA GLU A 56 -51.95 -172.66 116.42
C GLU A 56 -50.51 -172.10 116.50
N GLN A 57 -49.52 -172.94 116.85
CA GLN A 57 -48.10 -172.60 116.78
C GLN A 57 -47.63 -172.38 115.33
N GLN A 58 -47.97 -173.26 114.39
CA GLN A 58 -47.58 -173.09 112.98
C GLN A 58 -48.24 -171.88 112.31
N GLU A 59 -49.46 -171.51 112.72
CA GLU A 59 -50.12 -170.29 112.29
C GLU A 59 -49.44 -169.03 112.88
N LEU A 60 -49.00 -169.09 114.15
CA LEU A 60 -48.21 -168.01 114.74
C LEU A 60 -46.84 -167.86 114.06
N GLU A 61 -46.10 -168.96 113.88
CA GLU A 61 -44.81 -168.99 113.17
C GLU A 61 -44.93 -168.47 111.73
N ALA A 62 -46.01 -168.81 111.02
CA ALA A 62 -46.28 -168.30 109.68
C ALA A 62 -46.61 -166.79 109.68
N VAL A 63 -47.41 -166.31 110.64
CA VAL A 63 -47.71 -164.86 110.78
C VAL A 63 -46.46 -164.07 111.15
N GLU A 64 -45.62 -164.59 112.05
CA GLU A 64 -44.34 -163.95 112.39
C GLU A 64 -43.37 -163.96 111.21
N ALA A 65 -43.31 -165.05 110.43
CA ALA A 65 -42.51 -165.11 109.20
C ALA A 65 -42.97 -164.08 108.16
N ILE A 66 -44.29 -163.96 107.93
CA ILE A 66 -44.88 -162.95 107.05
C ILE A 66 -44.55 -161.54 107.55
N GLN A 67 -44.82 -161.22 108.82
CA GLN A 67 -44.51 -159.89 109.37
C GLN A 67 -43.02 -159.55 109.30
N ASN A 68 -42.12 -160.53 109.49
CA ASN A 68 -40.68 -160.31 109.37
C ASN A 68 -40.24 -160.11 107.91
N MET A 69 -40.88 -160.80 106.96
CA MET A 69 -40.68 -160.59 105.53
C MET A 69 -41.22 -159.22 105.07
N GLU A 70 -42.40 -158.81 105.54
CA GLU A 70 -42.99 -157.48 105.31
C GLU A 70 -42.08 -156.38 105.88
N ARG A 71 -41.61 -156.51 107.13
CA ARG A 71 -40.63 -155.59 107.74
C ARG A 71 -39.31 -155.53 106.97
N ALA A 72 -38.86 -156.64 106.40
CA ALA A 72 -37.65 -156.68 105.58
C ALA A 72 -37.86 -155.98 104.22
N HIS A 73 -39.02 -156.20 103.57
CA HIS A 73 -39.37 -155.52 102.33
C HIS A 73 -39.62 -154.01 102.51
N MET A 74 -40.28 -153.60 103.60
CA MET A 74 -40.46 -152.19 103.95
C MET A 74 -39.10 -151.50 104.14
N LYS A 75 -38.19 -152.09 104.93
CA LYS A 75 -36.82 -151.56 105.09
C LYS A 75 -36.05 -151.49 103.78
N ALA A 76 -36.14 -152.53 102.94
CA ALA A 76 -35.50 -152.53 101.63
C ALA A 76 -36.07 -151.46 100.69
N ALA A 77 -37.37 -151.13 100.81
CA ALA A 77 -37.99 -150.02 100.10
C ALA A 77 -37.54 -148.66 100.66
N GLU A 78 -37.57 -148.46 101.98
CA GLU A 78 -37.07 -147.25 102.67
C GLU A 78 -35.59 -146.97 102.34
N GLU A 79 -34.75 -148.01 102.34
CA GLU A 79 -33.33 -147.91 101.94
C GLU A 79 -33.18 -147.55 100.46
N LEU A 80 -33.98 -148.14 99.57
CA LEU A 80 -33.94 -147.87 98.13
C LEU A 80 -34.46 -146.47 97.79
N GLU A 81 -35.55 -146.03 98.40
CA GLU A 81 -36.09 -144.68 98.30
C GLU A 81 -35.05 -143.67 98.81
N SER A 82 -34.48 -143.89 99.98
CA SER A 82 -33.43 -143.02 100.52
C SER A 82 -32.16 -142.99 99.64
N LEU A 83 -31.83 -144.07 98.93
CA LEU A 83 -30.76 -144.08 97.93
C LEU A 83 -31.12 -143.30 96.66
N TYR A 84 -32.38 -143.32 96.22
CA TYR A 84 -32.84 -142.50 95.09
C TYR A 84 -32.98 -141.02 95.47
N GLU A 85 -33.49 -140.68 96.65
CA GLU A 85 -33.50 -139.32 97.18
C GLU A 85 -32.09 -138.73 97.23
N LYS A 86 -31.11 -139.48 97.75
CA LYS A 86 -29.70 -139.07 97.76
C LYS A 86 -29.15 -138.83 96.35
N LYS A 87 -29.50 -139.69 95.38
CA LYS A 87 -29.11 -139.49 93.96
C LYS A 87 -29.77 -138.25 93.35
N LEU A 88 -31.07 -138.04 93.57
CA LEU A 88 -31.77 -136.83 93.12
C LEU A 88 -31.19 -135.58 93.77
N ALA A 89 -30.86 -135.61 95.06
CA ALA A 89 -30.23 -134.49 95.76
C ALA A 89 -28.84 -134.14 95.19
N ILE A 90 -28.03 -135.17 94.86
CA ILE A 90 -26.71 -135.00 94.23
C ILE A 90 -26.85 -134.43 92.81
N GLU A 91 -27.70 -134.99 91.97
CA GLU A 91 -27.88 -134.47 90.60
C GLU A 91 -28.58 -133.09 90.59
N ALA A 92 -29.46 -132.80 91.55
CA ALA A 92 -30.02 -131.45 91.74
C ALA A 92 -29.01 -130.45 92.31
N GLN A 93 -28.00 -130.90 93.07
CA GLN A 93 -26.86 -130.06 93.46
C GLN A 93 -25.95 -129.82 92.25
N ARG A 94 -25.65 -130.85 91.46
CA ARG A 94 -24.84 -130.75 90.23
C ARG A 94 -25.49 -129.85 89.17
N TYR A 95 -26.80 -129.96 88.96
CA TYR A 95 -27.55 -129.11 88.05
C TYR A 95 -27.55 -127.65 88.50
N ARG A 96 -27.67 -127.38 89.81
CA ARG A 96 -27.50 -126.02 90.36
C ARG A 96 -26.07 -125.50 90.22
N GLY A 97 -25.05 -126.36 90.39
CA GLY A 97 -23.66 -126.01 90.10
C GLY A 97 -23.46 -125.62 88.64
N LEU A 98 -23.94 -126.44 87.70
CA LEU A 98 -23.84 -126.18 86.26
C LEU A 98 -24.64 -124.94 85.81
N LEU A 99 -25.78 -124.63 86.47
CA LEU A 99 -26.49 -123.36 86.27
C LEU A 99 -25.65 -122.17 86.74
N HIS A 100 -25.03 -122.25 87.93
CA HIS A 100 -24.19 -121.18 88.44
C HIS A 100 -22.93 -120.98 87.59
N GLU A 101 -22.28 -122.06 87.15
CA GLU A 101 -21.17 -122.03 86.19
C GLU A 101 -21.58 -121.38 84.85
N LYS A 102 -22.81 -121.64 84.38
CA LYS A 102 -23.37 -120.99 83.18
C LYS A 102 -23.60 -119.49 83.42
N GLU A 103 -24.22 -119.12 84.54
CA GLU A 103 -24.53 -117.73 84.91
C GLU A 103 -23.24 -116.90 85.07
N ASP A 104 -22.21 -117.44 85.73
CA ASP A 104 -20.88 -116.82 85.88
C ASP A 104 -20.19 -116.62 84.52
N MET A 105 -20.26 -117.62 83.63
CA MET A 105 -19.71 -117.52 82.28
C MET A 105 -20.46 -116.51 81.41
N GLU A 106 -21.79 -116.45 81.50
CA GLU A 106 -22.59 -115.43 80.81
C GLU A 106 -22.26 -114.03 81.32
N CYS A 107 -22.17 -113.82 82.63
CA CYS A 107 -21.77 -112.55 83.22
C CYS A 107 -20.35 -112.13 82.77
N SER A 108 -19.39 -113.07 82.73
CA SER A 108 -18.03 -112.77 82.26
C SER A 108 -17.99 -112.43 80.76
N TYR A 109 -18.80 -113.08 79.92
CA TYR A 109 -18.89 -112.71 78.50
C TYR A 109 -19.60 -111.37 78.30
N GLU A 110 -20.64 -111.04 79.06
CA GLU A 110 -21.29 -109.73 79.02
C GLU A 110 -20.35 -108.61 79.46
N GLU A 111 -19.58 -108.80 80.54
CA GLU A 111 -18.55 -107.85 80.98
C GLU A 111 -17.47 -107.66 79.90
N GLN A 112 -16.95 -108.74 79.31
CA GLN A 112 -15.97 -108.67 78.22
C GLN A 112 -16.51 -107.95 76.99
N LEU A 113 -17.78 -108.18 76.62
CA LEU A 113 -18.46 -107.49 75.53
C LEU A 113 -18.62 -106.00 75.82
N GLU A 114 -19.01 -105.60 77.04
CA GLU A 114 -19.24 -104.20 77.37
C GLU A 114 -17.92 -103.42 77.56
N ILE A 115 -16.90 -104.04 78.15
CA ILE A 115 -15.52 -103.51 78.13
C ILE A 115 -15.04 -103.29 76.69
N THR A 116 -15.35 -104.21 75.78
CA THR A 116 -14.94 -104.12 74.37
C THR A 116 -15.72 -103.04 73.62
N ARG A 117 -17.04 -102.93 73.83
CA ARG A 117 -17.88 -101.83 73.31
C ARG A 117 -17.40 -100.48 73.82
N SER A 118 -17.12 -100.35 75.11
CA SER A 118 -16.60 -99.13 75.74
C SER A 118 -15.26 -98.70 75.13
N LYS A 119 -14.33 -99.65 74.92
CA LYS A 119 -13.06 -99.40 74.21
C LYS A 119 -13.29 -98.90 72.78
N TYR A 120 -14.12 -99.58 71.99
CA TYR A 120 -14.43 -99.14 70.62
C TYR A 120 -15.13 -97.79 70.57
N ASN A 121 -16.12 -97.53 71.44
CA ASN A 121 -16.81 -96.24 71.54
C ASN A 121 -15.85 -95.11 71.92
N SER A 122 -14.90 -95.36 72.84
CA SER A 122 -13.85 -94.38 73.18
C SER A 122 -12.93 -94.07 72.00
N VAL A 123 -12.52 -95.08 71.23
CA VAL A 123 -11.72 -94.89 70.01
C VAL A 123 -12.52 -94.14 68.93
N ILE A 124 -13.78 -94.48 68.71
CA ILE A 124 -14.67 -93.81 67.75
C ILE A 124 -14.89 -92.34 68.16
N MET A 125 -15.11 -92.03 69.44
CA MET A 125 -15.25 -90.66 69.91
C MET A 125 -13.96 -89.84 69.73
N LYS A 126 -12.80 -90.40 70.06
CA LYS A 126 -11.50 -89.73 69.82
C LYS A 126 -11.28 -89.46 68.34
N LEU A 127 -11.47 -90.47 67.49
CA LEU A 127 -11.26 -90.36 66.05
C LEU A 127 -12.24 -89.36 65.40
N LYS A 128 -13.50 -89.33 65.83
CA LYS A 128 -14.46 -88.30 65.42
C LYS A 128 -14.01 -86.91 65.85
N GLY A 129 -13.64 -86.73 67.13
CA GLY A 129 -13.13 -85.45 67.64
C GLY A 129 -11.88 -84.96 66.91
N GLU A 130 -10.96 -85.86 66.54
CA GLU A 130 -9.80 -85.53 65.71
C GLU A 130 -10.19 -85.10 64.28
N PHE A 131 -11.14 -85.79 63.65
CA PHE A 131 -11.62 -85.40 62.32
C PHE A 131 -12.42 -84.09 62.34
N GLU A 132 -13.26 -83.87 63.35
CA GLU A 132 -14.03 -82.64 63.55
C GLU A 132 -13.11 -81.45 63.85
N ALA A 133 -12.07 -81.65 64.69
CA ALA A 133 -11.04 -80.65 64.95
C ALA A 133 -10.25 -80.30 63.68
N ARG A 134 -9.74 -81.29 62.94
CA ARG A 134 -9.00 -81.05 61.68
C ARG A 134 -9.89 -80.40 60.62
N ALA A 135 -11.15 -80.80 60.49
CA ALA A 135 -12.09 -80.18 59.57
C ALA A 135 -12.31 -78.70 59.91
N LYS A 136 -12.46 -78.37 61.20
CA LYS A 136 -12.55 -76.99 61.67
C LYS A 136 -11.25 -76.21 61.44
N GLU A 137 -10.08 -76.78 61.75
CA GLU A 137 -8.77 -76.14 61.51
C GLU A 137 -8.57 -75.79 60.03
N GLN A 138 -8.93 -76.72 59.12
CA GLN A 138 -8.88 -76.46 57.67
C GLN A 138 -9.89 -75.41 57.23
N GLN A 139 -11.08 -75.38 57.82
CA GLN A 139 -12.10 -74.37 57.54
C GLN A 139 -11.70 -72.98 58.05
N ASP A 140 -11.17 -72.88 59.27
CA ASP A 140 -10.66 -71.64 59.86
C ASP A 140 -9.43 -71.13 59.08
N ALA A 141 -8.55 -72.02 58.60
CA ALA A 141 -7.43 -71.67 57.73
C ALA A 141 -7.89 -71.19 56.34
N TYR A 142 -8.90 -71.84 55.76
CA TYR A 142 -9.51 -71.39 54.50
C TYR A 142 -10.15 -69.99 54.63
N PHE A 143 -10.84 -69.70 55.73
CA PHE A 143 -11.38 -68.36 55.97
C PHE A 143 -10.26 -67.31 56.09
N ARG A 144 -9.20 -67.57 56.87
CA ARG A 144 -8.05 -66.65 56.95
C ARG A 144 -7.42 -66.39 55.58
N LEU A 145 -7.12 -67.44 54.82
CA LEU A 145 -6.53 -67.30 53.49
C LEU A 145 -7.45 -66.55 52.51
N LYS A 146 -8.77 -66.74 52.63
CA LYS A 146 -9.76 -66.00 51.83
C LYS A 146 -9.81 -64.52 52.21
N ASP A 147 -9.75 -64.19 53.49
CA ASP A 147 -9.77 -62.82 53.99
C ASP A 147 -8.44 -62.11 53.67
N GLU A 148 -7.30 -62.79 53.80
CA GLU A 148 -5.98 -62.34 53.33
C GLU A 148 -5.97 -62.08 51.81
N LEU A 149 -6.54 -62.98 51.00
CA LEU A 149 -6.70 -62.79 49.55
C LEU A 149 -7.63 -61.62 49.23
N SER A 150 -8.70 -61.41 49.99
CA SER A 150 -9.62 -60.28 49.80
C SER A 150 -8.96 -58.95 50.17
N ASN A 151 -8.20 -58.92 51.26
CA ASN A 151 -7.49 -57.73 51.73
C ASN A 151 -6.33 -57.35 50.80
N THR A 152 -5.52 -58.31 50.38
CA THR A 152 -4.45 -58.08 49.40
C THR A 152 -5.01 -57.66 48.04
N LYS A 153 -6.11 -58.29 47.57
CA LYS A 153 -6.81 -57.83 46.36
C LYS A 153 -7.25 -56.37 46.48
N ALA A 154 -7.91 -55.99 47.58
CA ALA A 154 -8.36 -54.61 47.79
C ALA A 154 -7.19 -53.61 47.87
N GLN A 155 -6.06 -54.01 48.47
CA GLN A 155 -4.83 -53.21 48.48
C GLN A 155 -4.23 -53.03 47.08
N TYR A 156 -4.22 -54.07 46.25
CA TYR A 156 -3.77 -53.95 44.85
C TYR A 156 -4.75 -53.14 43.99
N GLU A 157 -6.06 -53.27 44.19
CA GLU A 157 -7.07 -52.47 43.46
C GLU A 157 -6.96 -50.97 43.82
N GLU A 158 -6.76 -50.62 45.09
CA GLU A 158 -6.52 -49.22 45.48
C GLU A 158 -5.13 -48.71 45.08
N PHE A 159 -4.08 -49.55 45.09
CA PHE A 159 -2.75 -49.18 44.58
C PHE A 159 -2.78 -48.86 43.08
N VAL A 160 -3.45 -49.68 42.27
CA VAL A 160 -3.64 -49.41 40.83
C VAL A 160 -4.45 -48.14 40.65
N ARG A 161 -5.54 -47.94 41.40
CA ARG A 161 -6.36 -46.73 41.33
C ARG A 161 -5.56 -45.46 41.65
N GLN A 162 -4.71 -45.48 42.69
CA GLN A 162 -3.82 -44.37 43.02
C GLN A 162 -2.76 -44.14 41.95
N GLN A 163 -2.22 -45.20 41.35
CA GLN A 163 -1.26 -45.09 40.27
C GLN A 163 -1.87 -44.50 38.99
N ASP A 164 -3.11 -44.88 38.65
CA ASP A 164 -3.86 -44.33 37.53
C ASP A 164 -4.23 -42.85 37.78
N ASP A 165 -4.69 -42.49 38.99
CA ASP A 165 -4.92 -41.09 39.41
C ASP A 165 -3.64 -40.25 39.23
N ASP A 166 -2.50 -40.71 39.75
CA ASP A 166 -1.19 -40.02 39.65
C ASP A 166 -0.74 -39.87 38.19
N HIS A 167 -0.92 -40.90 37.34
CA HIS A 167 -0.59 -40.86 35.91
C HIS A 167 -1.46 -39.86 35.14
N GLU A 168 -2.77 -39.80 35.40
CA GLU A 168 -3.64 -38.78 34.78
C GLU A 168 -3.19 -37.37 35.20
N ASP A 169 -2.85 -37.17 36.47
CA ASP A 169 -2.43 -35.88 37.00
C ASP A 169 -1.03 -35.47 36.46
N GLU A 170 -0.10 -36.41 36.25
CA GLU A 170 1.16 -36.16 35.51
C GLU A 170 0.92 -35.80 34.05
N VAL A 171 0.07 -36.55 33.33
CA VAL A 171 -0.28 -36.27 31.93
C VAL A 171 -0.93 -34.89 31.79
N LEU A 172 -1.81 -34.50 32.71
CA LEU A 172 -2.41 -33.16 32.73
C LEU A 172 -1.38 -32.06 32.99
N LYS A 173 -0.43 -32.25 33.91
CA LYS A 173 0.68 -31.31 34.16
C LYS A 173 1.55 -31.13 32.90
N VAL A 174 1.89 -32.21 32.21
CA VAL A 174 2.67 -32.19 30.96
C VAL A 174 1.89 -31.52 29.83
N GLN A 175 0.61 -31.83 29.64
CA GLN A 175 -0.24 -31.18 28.66
C GLN A 175 -0.38 -29.67 28.92
N TYR A 176 -0.57 -29.26 30.17
CA TYR A 176 -0.66 -27.85 30.55
C TYR A 176 0.67 -27.10 30.30
N ALA A 177 1.81 -27.71 30.66
CA ALA A 177 3.12 -27.15 30.41
C ALA A 177 3.39 -26.96 28.91
N HIS A 178 3.11 -27.97 28.08
CA HIS A 178 3.28 -27.87 26.63
C HIS A 178 2.28 -26.91 25.97
N LYS A 179 1.02 -26.85 26.43
CA LYS A 179 0.04 -25.87 25.95
C LYS A 179 0.51 -24.44 26.24
N ARG A 180 1.01 -24.19 27.46
CA ARG A 180 1.56 -22.90 27.85
C ARG A 180 2.81 -22.53 27.03
N GLN A 181 3.75 -23.47 26.84
CA GLN A 181 4.91 -23.26 25.96
C GLN A 181 4.49 -22.92 24.52
N LEU A 182 3.46 -23.59 24.00
CA LEU A 182 2.92 -23.33 22.67
C LEU A 182 2.24 -21.95 22.58
N GLU A 183 1.56 -21.49 23.63
CA GLU A 183 0.98 -20.14 23.73
C GLU A 183 2.08 -19.06 23.80
N GLU A 184 3.11 -19.26 24.62
CA GLU A 184 4.28 -18.38 24.75
C GLU A 184 5.08 -18.28 23.42
N GLU A 185 5.31 -19.41 22.72
CA GLU A 185 5.92 -19.44 21.38
C GLU A 185 5.02 -18.80 20.31
N GLN A 186 3.70 -18.97 20.37
CA GLN A 186 2.78 -18.30 19.45
C GLN A 186 2.80 -16.77 19.63
N GLU A 187 2.87 -16.28 20.87
CA GLU A 187 3.03 -14.86 21.16
C GLU A 187 4.41 -14.35 20.70
N ALA A 188 5.49 -15.10 20.95
CA ALA A 188 6.82 -14.77 20.45
C ALA A 188 6.86 -14.69 18.91
N VAL A 189 6.23 -15.64 18.21
CA VAL A 189 6.10 -15.63 16.74
C VAL A 189 5.23 -14.47 16.25
N LEU A 190 4.17 -14.09 16.96
CA LEU A 190 3.37 -12.89 16.64
C LEU A 190 4.18 -11.60 16.81
N ASN A 191 4.94 -11.48 17.90
CA ASN A 191 5.82 -10.35 18.16
C ASN A 191 6.98 -10.27 17.15
N LEU A 192 7.60 -11.39 16.79
CA LEU A 192 8.62 -11.42 15.72
C LEU A 192 8.03 -11.11 14.34
N LYS A 193 6.79 -11.52 14.06
CA LYS A 193 6.07 -11.13 12.81
C LYS A 193 5.74 -9.64 12.78
N SER A 194 5.29 -9.05 13.89
CA SER A 194 4.98 -7.62 13.97
C SER A 194 6.24 -6.76 13.87
N GLN A 195 7.31 -7.12 14.60
CA GLN A 195 8.63 -6.50 14.47
C GLN A 195 9.17 -6.64 13.04
N SER A 196 9.07 -7.82 12.41
CA SER A 196 9.48 -8.02 11.01
C SER A 196 8.65 -7.20 10.01
N ALA A 197 7.37 -6.96 10.27
CA ALA A 197 6.53 -6.08 9.46
C ALA A 197 6.91 -4.61 9.61
N ILE A 198 7.22 -4.16 10.84
CA ILE A 198 7.76 -2.82 11.12
C ILE A 198 9.13 -2.66 10.45
N MET A 199 10.01 -3.66 10.55
CA MET A 199 11.36 -3.62 10.00
C MET A 199 11.33 -3.62 8.45
N ARG A 200 10.41 -4.37 7.83
CA ARG A 200 10.15 -4.27 6.38
C ARG A 200 9.68 -2.86 5.99
N ARG A 201 8.66 -2.30 6.66
CA ARG A 201 8.21 -0.92 6.38
C ARG A 201 9.33 0.12 6.52
N ARG A 202 10.23 -0.03 7.51
CA ARG A 202 11.42 0.81 7.69
C ARG A 202 12.46 0.59 6.58
N PHE A 203 12.65 -0.64 6.14
CA PHE A 203 13.56 -0.95 5.03
C PHE A 203 13.02 -0.39 3.71
N ASP A 204 11.72 -0.51 3.46
CA ASP A 204 11.04 0.04 2.29
C ASP A 204 11.10 1.58 2.29
N SER A 205 10.90 2.23 3.45
CA SER A 205 11.08 3.70 3.55
C SER A 205 12.54 4.11 3.36
N PHE A 206 13.51 3.44 4.01
CA PHE A 206 14.93 3.73 3.76
C PHE A 206 15.35 3.45 2.31
N LYS A 207 14.68 2.53 1.61
CA LYS A 207 14.89 2.30 0.18
C LYS A 207 14.34 3.45 -0.66
N THR A 208 13.14 3.97 -0.38
CA THR A 208 12.62 5.17 -1.06
C THR A 208 13.46 6.40 -0.76
N ASP A 209 13.88 6.59 0.51
CA ASP A 209 14.76 7.69 0.92
C ASP A 209 16.11 7.61 0.19
N MET A 210 16.67 6.40 0.02
CA MET A 210 17.93 6.18 -0.70
C MET A 210 17.77 6.37 -2.22
N GLU A 211 16.63 5.98 -2.80
CA GLU A 211 16.32 6.23 -4.21
C GLU A 211 16.10 7.73 -4.48
N GLU A 212 15.44 8.45 -3.57
CA GLU A 212 15.30 9.91 -3.64
C GLU A 212 16.64 10.62 -3.44
N LEU A 213 17.43 10.25 -2.42
CA LEU A 213 18.78 10.81 -2.21
C LEU A 213 19.69 10.56 -3.42
N ARG A 214 19.60 9.40 -4.09
CA ARG A 214 20.30 9.14 -5.35
C ARG A 214 19.80 10.04 -6.49
N SER A 215 18.50 10.29 -6.57
CA SER A 215 17.91 11.22 -7.55
C SER A 215 18.37 12.66 -7.29
N GLN A 216 18.30 13.15 -6.05
CA GLN A 216 18.78 14.47 -5.63
C GLN A 216 20.30 14.62 -5.86
N LEU A 217 21.10 13.59 -5.54
CA LEU A 217 22.54 13.59 -5.78
C LEU A 217 22.88 13.61 -7.27
N LYS A 218 22.10 12.89 -8.11
CA LYS A 218 22.23 12.97 -9.57
C LYS A 218 21.88 14.37 -10.08
N LEU A 219 20.75 14.95 -9.66
CA LEU A 219 20.37 16.33 -10.02
C LEU A 219 21.45 17.32 -9.61
N LYS A 220 22.07 17.17 -8.43
CA LYS A 220 23.18 18.01 -7.98
C LYS A 220 24.47 17.77 -8.77
N ALA A 221 24.74 16.56 -9.23
CA ALA A 221 25.85 16.28 -10.14
C ALA A 221 25.63 16.90 -11.54
N ASP A 222 24.40 16.83 -12.07
CA ASP A 222 24.01 17.44 -13.33
C ASP A 222 24.04 18.99 -13.25
N GLU A 223 23.57 19.58 -12.14
CA GLU A 223 23.73 21.01 -11.81
C GLU A 223 25.22 21.43 -11.72
N LEU A 224 26.04 20.65 -11.02
CA LEU A 224 27.48 20.91 -10.87
C LEU A 224 28.20 20.84 -12.23
N LYS A 225 27.86 19.85 -13.07
CA LYS A 225 28.39 19.73 -14.43
C LYS A 225 28.00 20.93 -15.28
N ALA A 226 26.72 21.32 -15.27
CA ALA A 226 26.25 22.51 -15.98
C ALA A 226 26.80 23.83 -15.39
N ALA A 227 27.30 23.84 -14.15
CA ALA A 227 28.03 24.96 -13.57
C ALA A 227 29.49 24.99 -14.03
N ASN A 228 30.19 23.84 -14.04
CA ASN A 228 31.55 23.72 -14.60
C ASN A 228 31.59 24.07 -16.09
N GLU A 229 30.64 23.59 -16.90
CA GLU A 229 30.55 23.90 -18.33
C GLU A 229 30.37 25.42 -18.59
N ARG A 230 29.64 26.11 -17.72
CA ARG A 230 29.55 27.58 -17.73
C ARG A 230 30.83 28.26 -17.24
N GLY A 231 31.50 27.70 -16.24
CA GLY A 231 32.79 28.18 -15.73
C GLY A 231 33.88 28.13 -16.80
N GLU A 232 34.03 26.97 -17.47
CA GLU A 232 34.96 26.82 -18.60
C GLU A 232 34.67 27.80 -19.73
N GLU A 233 33.39 28.00 -20.07
CA GLU A 233 33.00 28.94 -21.12
C GLU A 233 33.26 30.40 -20.72
N GLN A 234 33.05 30.76 -19.46
CA GLN A 234 33.45 32.06 -18.91
C GLN A 234 34.98 32.23 -18.92
N ASP A 235 35.76 31.21 -18.57
CA ASP A 235 37.22 31.24 -18.63
C ASP A 235 37.74 31.37 -20.07
N ARG A 236 37.12 30.70 -21.05
CA ARG A 236 37.41 30.88 -22.49
C ARG A 236 37.16 32.33 -22.91
N GLN A 237 36.00 32.89 -22.56
CA GLN A 237 35.64 34.28 -22.87
C GLN A 237 36.59 35.28 -22.20
N ILE A 238 36.96 35.06 -20.93
CA ILE A 238 37.96 35.85 -20.22
C ILE A 238 39.33 35.75 -20.91
N SER A 239 39.72 34.58 -21.40
CA SER A 239 40.99 34.37 -22.11
C SER A 239 41.00 35.06 -23.49
N MET A 240 39.88 35.01 -24.23
CA MET A 240 39.70 35.78 -25.46
C MET A 240 39.78 37.28 -25.20
N LEU A 241 39.04 37.79 -24.21
CA LEU A 241 39.07 39.22 -23.83
C LEU A 241 40.46 39.68 -23.36
N LYS A 242 41.24 38.83 -22.69
CA LYS A 242 42.64 39.12 -22.33
C LYS A 242 43.56 39.23 -23.55
N ASN A 243 43.34 38.42 -24.60
CA ASN A 243 44.07 38.54 -25.86
C ASN A 243 43.63 39.80 -26.63
N ASP A 244 42.33 40.07 -26.70
CA ASP A 244 41.75 41.29 -27.28
C ASP A 244 42.31 42.57 -26.63
N ILE A 245 42.49 42.56 -25.30
CA ILE A 245 43.15 43.64 -24.56
C ILE A 245 44.63 43.74 -24.93
N ARG A 246 45.38 42.63 -24.94
CA ARG A 246 46.81 42.62 -25.32
C ARG A 246 47.04 43.15 -26.73
N ASP A 247 46.20 42.78 -27.70
CA ASP A 247 46.33 43.23 -29.09
C ASP A 247 45.96 44.71 -29.24
N ARG A 248 45.03 45.22 -28.42
CA ARG A 248 44.73 46.66 -28.32
C ARG A 248 45.87 47.43 -27.65
N GLU A 249 46.44 46.92 -26.56
CA GLU A 249 47.62 47.47 -25.90
C GLU A 249 48.80 47.54 -26.88
N GLN A 250 49.10 46.45 -27.58
CA GLN A 250 50.14 46.42 -28.62
C GLN A 250 49.88 47.41 -29.76
N THR A 251 48.60 47.63 -30.11
CA THR A 251 48.18 48.63 -31.10
C THR A 251 48.32 50.07 -30.58
N ILE A 252 48.07 50.32 -29.29
CA ILE A 252 48.30 51.59 -28.61
C ILE A 252 49.79 51.88 -28.60
N ASP A 253 50.61 50.93 -28.15
CA ASP A 253 52.08 50.97 -28.13
C ASP A 253 52.67 51.41 -29.50
N ASN A 254 52.16 50.83 -30.58
CA ASN A 254 52.58 51.14 -31.94
C ASN A 254 52.11 52.53 -32.41
N LYS A 255 50.93 52.98 -31.96
CA LYS A 255 50.45 54.36 -32.19
C LYS A 255 51.22 55.39 -31.36
N GLU A 256 51.59 55.09 -30.12
CA GLU A 256 52.39 55.99 -29.28
C GLU A 256 53.81 56.17 -29.82
N LYS A 257 54.45 55.08 -30.26
CA LYS A 257 55.73 55.14 -31.00
C LYS A 257 55.60 56.05 -32.22
N ARG A 258 54.54 55.90 -33.02
CA ARG A 258 54.28 56.76 -34.19
C ARG A 258 53.98 58.21 -33.83
N ILE A 259 53.29 58.48 -32.72
CA ILE A 259 53.08 59.84 -32.20
C ILE A 259 54.40 60.46 -31.74
N SER A 260 55.30 59.68 -31.14
CA SER A 260 56.65 60.11 -30.75
C SER A 260 57.50 60.49 -31.98
N GLU A 261 57.53 59.65 -33.02
CA GLU A 261 58.16 59.98 -34.30
C GLU A 261 57.61 61.29 -34.91
N LEU A 262 56.29 61.46 -34.93
CA LEU A 262 55.64 62.64 -35.48
C LEU A 262 55.91 63.89 -34.64
N ARG A 263 56.00 63.78 -33.31
CA ARG A 263 56.43 64.87 -32.41
C ARG A 263 57.88 65.29 -32.67
N MET A 264 58.79 64.34 -32.93
CA MET A 264 60.17 64.68 -33.29
C MET A 264 60.23 65.38 -34.65
N LYS A 265 59.52 64.89 -35.67
CA LYS A 265 59.42 65.56 -36.98
C LYS A 265 58.76 66.94 -36.89
N ALA A 266 57.76 67.12 -36.04
CA ALA A 266 57.18 68.44 -35.79
C ALA A 266 58.21 69.41 -35.19
N LYS A 267 59.03 68.94 -34.23
CA LYS A 267 60.12 69.73 -33.62
C LYS A 267 61.27 70.03 -34.59
N GLU A 268 61.50 69.17 -35.59
CA GLU A 268 62.41 69.45 -36.72
C GLU A 268 61.82 70.51 -37.66
N LEU A 269 60.54 70.40 -38.01
CA LEU A 269 59.82 71.40 -38.81
C LEU A 269 59.74 72.76 -38.12
N GLU A 270 59.62 72.82 -36.79
CA GLU A 270 59.74 74.08 -36.03
C GLU A 270 61.12 74.73 -36.18
N LYS A 271 62.20 73.96 -36.14
CA LYS A 271 63.56 74.48 -36.39
C LYS A 271 63.70 74.99 -37.83
N ILE A 272 63.22 74.23 -38.80
CA ILE A 272 63.24 74.61 -40.23
C ILE A 272 62.42 75.90 -40.43
N LYS A 273 61.21 75.98 -39.84
CA LYS A 273 60.39 77.20 -39.83
C LYS A 273 61.16 78.38 -39.25
N PHE A 274 61.86 78.23 -38.13
CA PHE A 274 62.61 79.32 -37.51
C PHE A 274 63.72 79.88 -38.42
N VAL A 275 64.41 79.00 -39.16
CA VAL A 275 65.40 79.39 -40.18
C VAL A 275 64.74 80.09 -41.38
N LEU A 276 63.57 79.61 -41.82
CA LEU A 276 62.82 80.22 -42.91
C LEU A 276 62.21 81.59 -42.52
N ASP A 277 61.68 81.75 -41.30
CA ASP A 277 61.19 83.02 -40.75
C ASP A 277 62.31 84.07 -40.65
N TYR A 278 63.55 83.64 -40.35
CA TYR A 278 64.72 84.51 -40.39
C TYR A 278 65.03 84.95 -41.83
N LYS A 279 65.12 84.00 -42.78
CA LYS A 279 65.41 84.30 -44.19
C LYS A 279 64.32 85.13 -44.87
N TYR A 280 63.05 84.95 -44.48
CA TYR A 280 61.92 85.75 -44.93
C TYR A 280 62.01 87.21 -44.45
N LYS A 281 62.40 87.43 -43.19
CA LYS A 281 62.64 88.79 -42.65
C LYS A 281 63.80 89.50 -43.35
N GLU A 282 64.85 88.77 -43.70
CA GLU A 282 66.00 89.29 -44.44
C GLU A 282 65.59 89.72 -45.86
N LEU A 283 64.97 88.82 -46.63
CA LEU A 283 64.50 89.09 -48.00
C LEU A 283 63.45 90.21 -48.06
N LYS A 284 62.52 90.27 -47.09
CA LYS A 284 61.52 91.35 -47.04
C LYS A 284 62.17 92.72 -46.92
N LYS A 285 63.31 92.82 -46.22
CA LYS A 285 64.06 94.07 -46.03
C LYS A 285 64.79 94.55 -47.30
N GLU A 286 65.04 93.66 -48.26
CA GLU A 286 65.57 94.01 -49.59
C GLU A 286 64.47 94.38 -50.60
N ILE A 287 63.22 93.93 -50.36
CA ILE A 287 62.05 94.18 -51.21
C ILE A 287 61.44 95.56 -50.93
N GLU A 288 61.35 95.96 -49.65
CA GLU A 288 60.79 97.24 -49.19
C GLU A 288 61.27 98.51 -49.95
N PRO A 289 62.58 98.72 -50.22
CA PRO A 289 63.03 99.86 -51.04
C PRO A 289 62.61 99.73 -52.52
N LYS A 290 62.50 98.51 -53.07
CA LYS A 290 62.07 98.28 -54.46
C LYS A 290 60.57 98.51 -54.63
N GLU A 291 59.74 98.11 -53.67
CA GLU A 291 58.31 98.41 -53.65
C GLU A 291 58.07 99.93 -53.59
N THR A 292 58.84 100.65 -52.77
CA THR A 292 58.78 102.12 -52.69
C THR A 292 59.13 102.78 -54.03
N GLN A 293 60.16 102.30 -54.72
CA GLN A 293 60.56 102.80 -56.04
C GLN A 293 59.50 102.51 -57.11
N ILE A 294 58.89 101.31 -57.09
CA ILE A 294 57.77 100.95 -57.98
C ILE A 294 56.54 101.82 -57.70
N LEU A 295 56.27 102.18 -56.44
CA LEU A 295 55.17 103.09 -56.09
C LEU A 295 55.36 104.49 -56.69
N HIS A 296 56.60 105.02 -56.63
CA HIS A 296 56.94 106.31 -57.23
C HIS A 296 56.79 106.28 -58.76
N MET A 297 57.33 105.26 -59.44
CA MET A 297 57.19 105.11 -60.90
C MET A 297 55.73 104.93 -61.33
N LYS A 298 54.90 104.24 -60.54
CA LYS A 298 53.44 104.18 -60.77
C LYS A 298 52.74 105.53 -60.60
N GLY A 299 53.24 106.41 -59.75
CA GLY A 299 52.77 107.79 -59.64
C GLY A 299 53.05 108.56 -60.94
N GLN A 300 54.31 108.56 -61.38
CA GLN A 300 54.75 109.26 -62.60
C GLN A 300 54.01 108.78 -63.87
N ILE A 301 53.79 107.46 -64.01
CA ILE A 301 52.98 106.91 -65.11
C ILE A 301 51.56 107.50 -65.07
N LYS A 302 50.94 107.60 -63.89
CA LYS A 302 49.57 108.06 -63.75
C LYS A 302 49.40 109.56 -64.04
N GLU A 303 50.38 110.39 -63.66
CA GLU A 303 50.42 111.81 -64.02
C GLU A 303 50.56 111.99 -65.54
N MET A 304 51.42 111.19 -66.17
CA MET A 304 51.63 111.18 -67.63
C MET A 304 50.41 110.65 -68.41
N ASP A 305 49.71 109.64 -67.89
CA ASP A 305 48.43 109.16 -68.45
C ASP A 305 47.35 110.27 -68.41
N GLU A 306 47.28 111.03 -67.31
CA GLU A 306 46.33 112.16 -67.21
C GLU A 306 46.68 113.31 -68.17
N GLU A 307 47.97 113.60 -68.40
CA GLU A 307 48.38 114.53 -69.46
C GLU A 307 48.02 113.99 -70.86
N LEU A 308 48.25 112.71 -71.12
CA LEU A 308 47.90 112.09 -72.40
C LEU A 308 46.38 112.14 -72.66
N GLU A 309 45.53 111.92 -71.65
CA GLU A 309 44.09 112.11 -71.80
C GLU A 309 43.70 113.58 -72.03
N ARG A 310 44.43 114.56 -71.46
CA ARG A 310 44.20 116.00 -71.72
C ARG A 310 44.53 116.31 -73.19
N ASP A 311 45.66 115.82 -73.70
CA ASP A 311 46.11 116.03 -75.08
C ASP A 311 45.26 115.29 -76.13
N VAL A 312 44.71 114.12 -75.79
CA VAL A 312 43.71 113.44 -76.65
C VAL A 312 42.41 114.25 -76.69
N ARG A 313 41.96 114.81 -75.56
CA ARG A 313 40.74 115.65 -75.51
C ARG A 313 40.92 116.97 -76.27
N THR A 314 42.08 117.63 -76.16
CA THR A 314 42.36 118.87 -76.93
C THR A 314 42.54 118.59 -78.43
N ASN A 315 43.23 117.51 -78.82
CA ASN A 315 43.31 117.11 -80.23
C ASN A 315 41.94 116.78 -80.82
N HIS A 316 41.05 116.11 -80.09
CA HIS A 316 39.70 115.82 -80.58
C HIS A 316 38.89 117.11 -80.81
N ALA A 317 38.95 118.06 -79.87
CA ALA A 317 38.29 119.36 -80.02
C ALA A 317 38.88 120.20 -81.18
N LEU A 318 40.20 120.20 -81.34
CA LEU A 318 40.87 120.86 -82.46
C LEU A 318 40.55 120.19 -83.80
N GLY A 319 40.43 118.87 -83.84
CA GLY A 319 40.03 118.10 -85.02
C GLY A 319 38.60 118.42 -85.47
N GLN A 320 37.65 118.50 -84.52
CA GLN A 320 36.28 118.95 -84.81
C GLN A 320 36.27 120.40 -85.34
N ALA A 321 36.97 121.32 -84.66
CA ALA A 321 37.07 122.72 -85.09
C ALA A 321 37.72 122.88 -86.47
N LEU A 322 38.73 122.07 -86.81
CA LEU A 322 39.37 122.06 -88.12
C LEU A 322 38.41 121.55 -89.21
N ASN A 323 37.62 120.51 -88.90
CA ASN A 323 36.64 119.97 -89.84
C ASN A 323 35.51 120.96 -90.12
N ASP A 324 34.98 121.63 -89.09
CA ASP A 324 34.00 122.72 -89.22
C ASP A 324 34.53 123.88 -90.06
N LYS A 325 35.80 124.28 -89.86
CA LYS A 325 36.44 125.33 -90.67
C LYS A 325 36.63 124.88 -92.12
N THR A 326 36.98 123.62 -92.36
CA THR A 326 37.11 123.03 -93.71
C THR A 326 35.76 123.05 -94.43
N HIS A 327 34.69 122.55 -93.80
CA HIS A 327 33.33 122.64 -94.37
C HIS A 327 32.87 124.08 -94.58
N LYS A 328 33.27 125.03 -93.71
CA LYS A 328 32.99 126.47 -93.92
C LYS A 328 33.72 127.02 -95.14
N ILE A 329 34.98 126.64 -95.34
CA ILE A 329 35.81 127.04 -96.49
C ILE A 329 35.25 126.48 -97.79
N ASP A 330 34.84 125.21 -97.84
CA ASP A 330 34.26 124.60 -99.05
C ASP A 330 32.94 125.26 -99.46
N ASN A 331 32.05 125.53 -98.50
CA ASN A 331 30.81 126.27 -98.78
C ASN A 331 31.09 127.70 -99.32
N LEU A 332 32.07 128.41 -98.72
CA LEU A 332 32.47 129.74 -99.21
C LEU A 332 33.15 129.66 -100.59
N ASN A 333 33.94 128.63 -100.88
CA ASN A 333 34.55 128.41 -102.19
C ASN A 333 33.50 128.11 -103.28
N GLN A 334 32.46 127.33 -102.96
CA GLN A 334 31.33 127.11 -103.87
C GLN A 334 30.56 128.41 -104.13
N GLU A 335 30.28 129.20 -103.09
CA GLU A 335 29.61 130.50 -103.23
C GLU A 335 30.47 131.50 -104.03
N ILE A 336 31.79 131.55 -103.82
CA ILE A 336 32.71 132.37 -104.64
C ILE A 336 32.71 131.92 -106.11
N LYS A 337 32.67 130.60 -106.39
CA LYS A 337 32.49 130.08 -107.77
C LYS A 337 31.17 130.57 -108.37
N ARG A 338 30.07 130.48 -107.61
CA ARG A 338 28.74 130.91 -108.04
C ARG A 338 28.69 132.41 -108.32
N GLN A 339 29.25 133.23 -107.43
CA GLN A 339 29.35 134.69 -107.56
C GLN A 339 30.18 135.08 -108.79
N ARG A 340 31.35 134.46 -109.01
CA ARG A 340 32.20 134.71 -110.19
C ARG A 340 31.49 134.41 -111.50
N GLY A 341 30.75 133.30 -111.59
CA GLY A 341 29.93 133.00 -112.77
C GLY A 341 28.84 134.06 -113.01
N LEU A 342 28.21 134.54 -111.93
CA LEU A 342 27.18 135.59 -111.97
C LEU A 342 27.73 136.96 -112.41
N VAL A 343 28.99 137.29 -112.05
CA VAL A 343 29.68 138.50 -112.51
C VAL A 343 29.96 138.42 -114.01
N VAL A 344 30.57 137.34 -114.50
CA VAL A 344 30.88 137.16 -115.93
C VAL A 344 29.63 137.26 -116.81
N GLU A 345 28.52 136.66 -116.39
CA GLU A 345 27.25 136.74 -117.14
C GLU A 345 26.67 138.16 -117.17
N LYS A 346 26.87 138.96 -116.11
CA LYS A 346 26.48 140.38 -116.08
C LYS A 346 27.41 141.27 -116.88
N GLU A 347 28.71 141.04 -116.85
CA GLU A 347 29.69 141.76 -117.68
C GLU A 347 29.41 141.53 -119.17
N ARG A 348 29.09 140.30 -119.55
CA ARG A 348 28.65 139.94 -120.91
C ARG A 348 27.35 140.66 -121.32
N LEU A 349 26.37 140.75 -120.43
CA LEU A 349 25.12 141.51 -120.66
C LEU A 349 25.39 143.01 -120.84
N ILE A 350 26.31 143.58 -120.06
CA ILE A 350 26.71 144.99 -120.19
C ILE A 350 27.45 145.21 -121.51
N GLN A 351 28.36 144.32 -121.90
CA GLN A 351 29.07 144.41 -123.19
C GLN A 351 28.12 144.33 -124.39
N LEU A 352 27.11 143.44 -124.35
CA LEU A 352 26.06 143.39 -125.38
C LEU A 352 25.28 144.70 -125.45
N PHE A 353 24.83 145.24 -124.30
CA PHE A 353 24.12 146.51 -124.25
C PHE A 353 24.97 147.69 -124.77
N VAL A 354 26.27 147.74 -124.45
CA VAL A 354 27.19 148.76 -124.96
C VAL A 354 27.39 148.61 -126.47
N THR A 355 27.55 147.38 -126.98
CA THR A 355 27.71 147.12 -128.44
C THR A 355 26.46 147.54 -129.23
N ASP A 356 25.26 147.24 -128.71
CA ASP A 356 23.99 147.67 -129.31
C ASP A 356 23.82 149.20 -129.25
N LEU A 357 24.34 149.85 -128.21
CA LEU A 357 24.30 151.30 -128.01
C LEU A 357 25.31 152.04 -128.91
N GLU A 358 26.50 151.49 -129.16
CA GLU A 358 27.46 152.08 -130.12
C GLU A 358 26.86 152.09 -131.53
N LYS A 359 26.27 150.97 -131.99
CA LYS A 359 25.61 150.89 -133.30
C LYS A 359 24.46 151.87 -133.46
N LEU A 360 23.69 152.11 -132.40
CA LEU A 360 22.65 153.14 -132.38
C LEU A 360 23.22 154.53 -132.72
N VAL A 361 24.43 154.83 -132.28
CA VAL A 361 25.07 156.15 -132.41
C VAL A 361 25.87 156.30 -133.72
N THR A 362 26.49 155.23 -134.25
CA THR A 362 27.30 155.30 -135.48
C THR A 362 26.60 154.87 -136.76
N GLU A 363 25.62 153.96 -136.71
CA GLU A 363 25.01 153.36 -137.93
C GLU A 363 23.59 153.85 -138.23
N ILE A 364 22.94 154.59 -137.30
CA ILE A 364 21.53 154.99 -137.43
C ILE A 364 21.35 156.51 -137.49
N ASP A 365 20.70 156.97 -138.55
CA ASP A 365 20.38 158.39 -138.81
C ASP A 365 19.51 158.99 -137.67
N PRO A 366 19.78 160.23 -137.17
CA PRO A 366 19.10 160.79 -135.98
C PRO A 366 17.57 160.86 -136.04
N SER A 367 16.97 160.79 -137.22
CA SER A 367 15.51 160.70 -137.41
C SER A 367 14.91 159.44 -136.77
N TYR A 368 15.65 158.32 -136.75
CA TYR A 368 15.13 156.99 -136.38
C TYR A 368 15.47 156.54 -134.95
N TRP A 369 16.32 157.29 -134.23
CA TRP A 369 16.75 156.98 -132.86
C TRP A 369 15.57 156.71 -131.89
N ARG A 370 14.46 157.43 -132.06
CA ARG A 370 13.31 157.39 -131.14
C ARG A 370 12.60 156.03 -131.06
N ASP A 371 12.70 155.21 -132.11
CA ASP A 371 12.13 153.86 -132.15
C ASP A 371 13.17 152.79 -131.79
N ALA A 372 14.42 152.95 -132.23
CA ALA A 372 15.52 152.05 -131.87
C ALA A 372 15.85 152.07 -130.36
N ILE A 373 15.80 153.23 -129.69
CA ILE A 373 15.89 153.33 -128.22
C ILE A 373 14.72 152.59 -127.53
N ARG A 374 13.52 152.58 -128.15
CA ARG A 374 12.35 151.86 -127.63
C ARG A 374 12.48 150.33 -127.79
N GLN A 375 13.28 149.88 -128.75
CA GLN A 375 13.68 148.48 -128.91
C GLN A 375 14.61 148.07 -127.76
N LEU A 376 15.70 148.82 -127.54
CA LEU A 376 16.66 148.61 -126.43
C LEU A 376 15.97 148.49 -125.06
N TYR A 377 15.03 149.39 -124.74
CA TYR A 377 14.29 149.36 -123.48
C TYR A 377 13.43 148.09 -123.29
N ARG A 378 12.93 147.48 -124.38
CA ARG A 378 12.14 146.23 -124.31
C ARG A 378 13.01 145.02 -124.03
N THR A 379 14.20 144.94 -124.60
CA THR A 379 15.07 143.76 -124.52
C THR A 379 15.63 143.53 -123.11
N TYR A 380 16.01 144.60 -122.40
CA TYR A 380 16.92 144.48 -121.25
C TYR A 380 16.30 144.73 -119.84
N VAL A 381 14.99 144.97 -119.69
CA VAL A 381 14.46 145.67 -118.48
C VAL A 381 13.44 144.91 -117.58
N LYS A 382 12.82 143.76 -117.92
CA LYS A 382 11.78 143.11 -117.04
C LYS A 382 11.61 141.56 -117.08
N LYS A 383 11.99 140.83 -115.98
CA LYS A 383 11.19 139.78 -115.23
C LYS A 383 11.98 138.87 -114.22
N GLY A 384 11.37 138.54 -113.05
CA GLY A 384 11.53 137.30 -112.21
C GLY A 384 12.73 137.13 -111.23
N SER A 385 12.77 136.33 -110.13
CA SER A 385 11.77 135.51 -109.31
C SER A 385 12.36 135.03 -107.91
N LYS A 386 11.75 134.09 -107.10
CA LYS A 386 11.90 133.95 -105.58
C LYS A 386 11.93 132.52 -104.86
N GLU A 387 12.06 132.48 -103.49
CA GLU A 387 11.48 131.57 -102.36
C GLU A 387 11.93 130.05 -102.14
N PRO A 388 11.62 129.21 -101.06
CA PRO A 388 11.40 129.26 -99.54
C PRO A 388 11.94 128.03 -98.61
N GLY A 389 11.68 127.90 -97.25
CA GLY A 389 11.82 126.64 -96.38
C GLY A 389 11.96 126.69 -94.78
N ALA A 390 11.48 125.71 -93.91
CA ALA A 390 11.48 125.69 -92.37
C ALA A 390 11.08 124.36 -91.54
N ARG A 391 11.05 124.31 -90.14
CA ARG A 391 10.41 123.39 -89.03
C ARG A 391 11.32 123.04 -87.75
N ASP A 392 11.05 122.45 -86.51
CA ASP A 392 9.96 122.01 -85.52
C ASP A 392 10.46 121.59 -84.02
N VAL A 393 9.61 121.21 -82.98
CA VAL A 393 9.91 120.81 -81.49
C VAL A 393 8.73 119.98 -80.77
N PRO A 394 8.48 119.64 -79.40
CA PRO A 394 9.11 119.61 -77.99
C PRO A 394 8.71 118.43 -76.93
N ASP A 395 8.99 118.51 -75.56
CA ASP A 395 8.23 118.04 -74.28
C ASP A 395 8.91 117.25 -73.06
N SER A 396 8.45 117.39 -71.76
CA SER A 396 8.83 116.62 -70.50
C SER A 396 8.11 117.00 -69.14
N MET A 397 7.37 116.11 -68.42
CA MET A 397 6.87 116.37 -67.00
C MET A 397 6.59 115.19 -65.99
N ASP A 398 6.58 113.91 -66.35
CA ASP A 398 5.77 112.86 -65.65
C ASP A 398 6.38 112.15 -64.38
N GLU A 399 7.57 112.52 -63.93
CA GLU A 399 8.36 111.66 -63.03
C GLU A 399 8.09 111.84 -61.51
N PHE A 400 7.80 113.05 -61.05
CA PHE A 400 7.82 113.41 -59.62
C PHE A 400 6.71 112.79 -58.75
N ALA A 401 5.58 112.35 -59.33
CA ALA A 401 4.44 111.85 -58.55
C ALA A 401 4.73 110.55 -57.79
N ARG A 402 5.65 109.72 -58.30
CA ARG A 402 5.74 108.28 -57.97
C ARG A 402 6.44 107.98 -56.63
N GLN A 403 7.20 108.93 -56.08
CA GLN A 403 8.07 108.66 -54.91
C GLN A 403 7.39 108.82 -53.54
N ARG A 404 6.29 109.58 -53.44
CA ARG A 404 5.68 109.92 -52.12
C ARG A 404 4.84 108.78 -51.52
N GLU A 405 4.14 108.01 -52.36
CA GLU A 405 3.18 106.97 -51.94
C GLU A 405 3.84 105.74 -51.27
N TYR A 406 5.15 105.54 -51.49
CA TYR A 406 5.86 104.33 -51.07
C TYR A 406 6.13 104.25 -49.55
N MET A 407 6.43 105.38 -48.89
CA MET A 407 6.88 105.35 -47.49
C MET A 407 5.74 105.18 -46.47
N GLU A 408 4.56 105.77 -46.71
CA GLU A 408 3.44 105.71 -45.76
C GLU A 408 2.91 104.28 -45.55
N ARG A 409 2.90 103.45 -46.60
CA ARG A 409 2.47 102.04 -46.52
C ARG A 409 3.40 101.14 -45.70
N SER A 410 4.66 101.54 -45.50
CA SER A 410 5.66 100.71 -44.82
C SER A 410 5.46 100.66 -43.30
N LEU A 411 5.17 101.81 -42.67
CA LEU A 411 5.09 101.94 -41.21
C LEU A 411 3.83 101.28 -40.61
N GLU A 412 2.67 101.48 -41.22
CA GLU A 412 1.40 100.91 -40.77
C GLU A 412 1.42 99.36 -40.78
N THR A 413 2.11 98.80 -41.78
CA THR A 413 2.24 97.34 -41.98
C THR A 413 3.08 96.66 -40.90
N LEU A 414 4.12 97.34 -40.40
CA LEU A 414 4.98 96.81 -39.33
C LEU A 414 4.25 96.78 -37.97
N LYS A 415 3.59 97.88 -37.60
CA LYS A 415 2.95 98.02 -36.27
C LYS A 415 1.82 97.01 -36.05
N ARG A 416 1.06 96.67 -37.11
CA ARG A 416 -0.03 95.67 -37.09
C ARG A 416 0.47 94.21 -37.08
N ARG A 417 1.74 93.94 -37.42
CA ARG A 417 2.31 92.58 -37.42
C ARG A 417 2.83 92.14 -36.06
N ALA A 418 3.33 93.06 -35.22
CA ALA A 418 3.91 92.72 -33.93
C ALA A 418 2.84 92.17 -32.94
N THR A 419 1.79 92.94 -32.67
CA THR A 419 0.78 92.63 -31.64
C THR A 419 0.04 91.32 -31.92
N LYS A 420 -0.38 91.10 -33.18
CA LYS A 420 -1.03 89.85 -33.60
C LYS A 420 -0.17 88.60 -33.39
N ASN A 421 1.15 88.72 -33.38
CA ASN A 421 2.04 87.58 -33.24
C ASN A 421 2.16 87.09 -31.79
N GLU A 422 2.19 88.00 -30.81
CA GLU A 422 2.20 87.64 -29.38
C GLU A 422 0.90 86.97 -28.94
N GLU A 423 -0.26 87.52 -29.33
CA GLU A 423 -1.57 86.94 -29.03
C GLU A 423 -1.73 85.54 -29.66
N ALA A 424 -1.30 85.39 -30.91
CA ALA A 424 -1.33 84.11 -31.62
C ALA A 424 -0.48 83.04 -30.92
N VAL A 425 0.76 83.35 -30.51
CA VAL A 425 1.64 82.40 -29.82
C VAL A 425 1.04 81.95 -28.48
N LYS A 426 0.47 82.89 -27.70
CA LYS A 426 -0.12 82.58 -26.39
C LYS A 426 -1.33 81.63 -26.51
N ILE A 427 -2.23 81.90 -27.46
CA ILE A 427 -3.40 81.05 -27.72
C ILE A 427 -2.98 79.68 -28.30
N ASN A 428 -1.99 79.65 -29.19
CA ASN A 428 -1.51 78.42 -29.85
C ASN A 428 -0.92 77.42 -28.84
N ASN A 429 -0.09 77.87 -27.90
CA ASN A 429 0.47 77.01 -26.86
C ASN A 429 -0.61 76.48 -25.90
N GLN A 430 -1.59 77.31 -25.53
CA GLN A 430 -2.66 76.92 -24.60
C GLN A 430 -3.63 75.91 -25.24
N LYS A 431 -3.91 76.03 -26.54
CA LYS A 431 -4.63 75.02 -27.32
C LYS A 431 -3.87 73.70 -27.41
N LYS A 432 -2.60 73.72 -27.84
CA LYS A 432 -1.76 72.52 -27.95
C LYS A 432 -1.64 71.73 -26.65
N ALA A 433 -1.59 72.41 -25.50
CA ALA A 433 -1.57 71.75 -24.20
C ALA A 433 -2.87 70.96 -23.92
N SER A 434 -4.03 71.52 -24.27
CA SER A 434 -5.34 70.86 -24.14
C SER A 434 -5.54 69.74 -25.16
N GLU A 435 -5.17 69.99 -26.42
CA GLU A 435 -5.28 69.03 -27.52
C GLU A 435 -4.39 67.81 -27.28
N ASN A 436 -3.14 68.00 -26.83
CA ASN A 436 -2.25 66.90 -26.47
C ASN A 436 -2.78 66.04 -25.29
N ALA A 437 -3.47 66.64 -24.32
CA ALA A 437 -4.07 65.89 -23.22
C ALA A 437 -5.21 64.98 -23.72
N MET A 438 -6.14 65.55 -24.50
CA MET A 438 -7.26 64.80 -25.09
C MET A 438 -6.77 63.68 -26.03
N LEU A 439 -5.78 63.96 -26.88
CA LEU A 439 -5.18 62.99 -27.79
C LEU A 439 -4.48 61.83 -27.07
N ILE A 440 -3.95 62.03 -25.86
CA ILE A 440 -3.37 60.96 -25.05
C ILE A 440 -4.46 60.00 -24.53
N ASP A 441 -5.59 60.52 -24.07
CA ASP A 441 -6.71 59.70 -23.59
C ASP A 441 -7.44 58.98 -24.74
N GLU A 442 -7.70 59.66 -25.86
CA GLU A 442 -8.24 59.03 -27.08
C GLU A 442 -7.32 57.93 -27.61
N LEU A 443 -6.01 58.19 -27.71
CA LEU A 443 -5.02 57.18 -28.12
C LEU A 443 -5.02 55.97 -27.18
N ASN A 444 -5.26 56.18 -25.88
CA ASN A 444 -5.36 55.09 -24.90
C ASN A 444 -6.69 54.32 -24.98
N SER A 445 -7.81 54.95 -25.34
CA SER A 445 -9.08 54.24 -25.62
C SER A 445 -8.99 53.45 -26.93
N LEU A 446 -8.57 54.11 -28.02
CA LEU A 446 -8.41 53.51 -29.34
C LEU A 446 -7.40 52.35 -29.34
N ARG A 447 -6.38 52.37 -28.46
CA ARG A 447 -5.47 51.21 -28.25
C ARG A 447 -6.12 50.01 -27.56
N ARG A 448 -7.20 50.20 -26.80
CA ARG A 448 -7.98 49.12 -26.18
C ARG A 448 -9.01 48.59 -27.19
N GLU A 449 -9.76 49.49 -27.82
CA GLU A 449 -10.74 49.18 -28.86
C GLU A 449 -10.10 48.49 -30.07
N LYS A 450 -8.92 48.95 -30.51
CA LYS A 450 -8.17 48.27 -31.58
C LYS A 450 -7.87 46.82 -31.21
N ARG A 451 -7.43 46.52 -29.99
CA ARG A 451 -7.11 45.14 -29.56
C ARG A 451 -8.34 44.24 -29.53
N THR A 452 -9.48 44.76 -29.04
CA THR A 452 -10.73 43.97 -28.99
C THR A 452 -11.36 43.80 -30.36
N LEU A 453 -11.20 44.77 -31.27
CA LEU A 453 -11.61 44.65 -32.67
C LEU A 453 -10.67 43.74 -33.48
N GLU A 454 -9.36 43.73 -33.21
CA GLU A 454 -8.42 42.81 -33.88
C GLU A 454 -8.74 41.34 -33.57
N THR A 455 -9.08 40.99 -32.31
CA THR A 455 -9.61 39.66 -32.00
C THR A 455 -10.97 39.41 -32.66
N LYS A 456 -11.89 40.39 -32.65
CA LYS A 456 -13.21 40.27 -33.30
C LYS A 456 -13.10 40.01 -34.80
N VAL A 457 -12.13 40.63 -35.48
CA VAL A 457 -11.88 40.47 -36.90
C VAL A 457 -11.25 39.11 -37.21
N GLN A 458 -10.36 38.58 -36.35
CA GLN A 458 -9.82 37.23 -36.53
C GLN A 458 -10.91 36.14 -36.35
N GLU A 459 -11.81 36.32 -35.36
CA GLU A 459 -13.02 35.51 -35.19
C GLU A 459 -13.88 35.55 -36.47
N LEU A 460 -14.32 36.75 -36.89
CA LEU A 460 -15.23 36.93 -38.02
C LEU A 460 -14.62 36.58 -39.38
N GLN A 461 -13.31 36.72 -39.58
CA GLN A 461 -12.63 36.26 -40.80
C GLN A 461 -12.61 34.72 -40.89
N SER A 462 -12.46 34.03 -39.75
CA SER A 462 -12.55 32.57 -39.69
C SER A 462 -13.96 32.10 -40.04
N GLU A 463 -14.99 32.76 -39.51
CA GLU A 463 -16.40 32.48 -39.85
C GLU A 463 -16.74 32.80 -41.31
N LEU A 464 -16.28 33.93 -41.86
CA LEU A 464 -16.59 34.33 -43.24
C LEU A 464 -15.93 33.43 -44.30
N GLN A 465 -14.74 32.88 -44.04
CA GLN A 465 -14.14 31.89 -44.94
C GLN A 465 -14.97 30.61 -45.02
N LEU A 466 -15.52 30.14 -43.89
CA LEU A 466 -16.44 29.00 -43.84
C LEU A 466 -17.76 29.33 -44.56
N HIS A 467 -18.38 30.46 -44.23
CA HIS A 467 -19.74 30.77 -44.69
C HIS A 467 -19.80 31.20 -46.16
N GLY A 468 -18.74 31.85 -46.68
CA GLY A 468 -18.62 32.29 -48.07
C GLY A 468 -18.51 31.14 -49.07
N ALA A 469 -17.97 29.99 -48.65
CA ALA A 469 -17.91 28.77 -49.47
C ALA A 469 -19.30 28.15 -49.72
N GLN A 470 -20.24 28.32 -48.78
CA GLN A 470 -21.57 27.70 -48.84
C GLN A 470 -22.60 28.54 -49.61
N ARG A 471 -22.59 29.87 -49.50
CA ARG A 471 -23.70 30.70 -50.02
C ARG A 471 -23.67 30.92 -51.54
N ARG A 472 -22.58 30.59 -52.25
CA ARG A 472 -22.42 30.80 -53.70
C ARG A 472 -23.16 29.75 -54.59
N ARG A 473 -24.18 29.05 -54.06
CA ARG A 473 -24.85 27.90 -54.72
C ARG A 473 -26.39 27.92 -54.77
N VAL A 474 -27.08 28.75 -53.98
CA VAL A 474 -28.56 28.78 -53.90
C VAL A 474 -29.02 30.22 -53.61
N GLY A 475 -30.06 30.78 -54.23
CA GLY A 475 -30.91 30.30 -55.32
C GLY A 475 -31.89 31.41 -55.72
N SER A 476 -32.33 31.46 -56.99
CA SER A 476 -33.03 32.63 -57.56
C SER A 476 -34.50 32.38 -57.91
N ARG A 477 -35.38 33.34 -57.59
CA ARG A 477 -36.54 33.83 -58.41
C ARG A 477 -37.54 34.65 -57.59
N GLN A 478 -38.18 35.63 -58.27
CA GLN A 478 -39.37 36.43 -57.87
C GLN A 478 -39.21 37.35 -56.63
N GLY A 479 -39.61 38.63 -56.67
CA GLY A 479 -40.11 39.47 -57.77
C GLY A 479 -40.51 40.89 -57.27
N SER A 480 -40.80 41.82 -58.20
CA SER A 480 -41.68 43.03 -58.09
C SER A 480 -41.73 43.86 -56.77
N ALA A 481 -41.70 45.21 -56.76
CA ALA A 481 -41.66 46.25 -57.79
C ALA A 481 -41.24 47.63 -57.18
N PRO A 482 -40.95 48.69 -57.97
CA PRO A 482 -40.30 49.96 -57.54
C PRO A 482 -41.34 51.13 -57.44
N PRO A 483 -41.01 52.46 -57.48
CA PRO A 483 -39.70 53.14 -57.65
C PRO A 483 -39.43 54.41 -56.81
N GLY A 484 -38.23 54.98 -56.98
CA GLY A 484 -37.84 56.35 -56.62
C GLY A 484 -36.50 56.41 -55.86
N GLY A 485 -35.44 57.06 -56.34
CA GLY A 485 -35.19 57.64 -57.68
C GLY A 485 -33.99 58.61 -57.68
N ASP A 486 -33.16 58.55 -58.72
CA ASP A 486 -32.08 59.49 -59.14
C ASP A 486 -31.00 59.96 -58.14
N GLY A 487 -29.74 60.22 -58.56
CA GLY A 487 -29.12 60.08 -59.89
C GLY A 487 -27.79 60.86 -59.97
N GLY A 488 -26.84 60.45 -60.83
CA GLY A 488 -25.51 61.07 -61.01
C GLY A 488 -24.44 60.64 -59.99
N GLU A 489 -23.13 60.61 -60.26
CA GLU A 489 -22.27 61.41 -61.18
C GLU A 489 -22.14 62.89 -60.74
N ASP A 490 -20.95 63.49 -60.55
CA ASP A 490 -19.55 63.10 -60.81
C ASP A 490 -18.62 63.41 -59.62
N GLY A 491 -17.41 62.83 -59.58
CA GLY A 491 -16.36 63.16 -58.59
C GLY A 491 -15.20 62.17 -58.48
#